data_AF-A0A2U1MTF8-F1
#
_entry.id   AF-A0A2U1MTF8-F1
#
_cell.length_a   1.000
_cell.length_b   1.000
_cell.length_c   1.000
_cell.angle_alpha   90.00
_cell.angle_beta   90.00
_cell.angle_gamma   90.00
#
_symmetry.space_group_name_H-M   'P 1'
#
loop_
_entity.id
_entity.type
_entity.pdbx_description
1 polymer ?
#
loop_
_entity_poly.entity_id
_entity_poly.type
_entity_poly.pdbx_seq_one_letter_code
_entity_poly.pdbx_strand_id
1 'polypeptide(L)'
;MLRTFEVYGYRMSLWAGHLGLVDDRFTQPESTECVRHVRALSEANWKQFASDEVYGYRMSLWAGHLGLVDDRFTQPESTECVRHVRALSEANWKQFASDEVTKMRGHLMKYPVAVDQRGKVKSLPGHVNFPGVGDQIIGPFLAIQKVN
;
A
#
# COMPACT_ATOMS: atom_id res chain seq x y z
N MET A 1 -31.71 4.68 -15.28
CA MET A 1 -30.50 4.81 -16.12
C MET A 1 -29.37 4.02 -15.48
N LEU A 2 -29.56 2.70 -15.38
CA LEU A 2 -28.68 1.72 -14.73
C LEU A 2 -27.65 1.12 -15.71
N ARG A 3 -27.65 1.58 -16.97
CA ARG A 3 -26.84 1.00 -18.06
C ARG A 3 -25.45 1.64 -18.24
N THR A 4 -25.14 2.70 -17.48
CA THR A 4 -23.81 3.32 -17.47
C THR A 4 -22.91 2.79 -16.35
N PHE A 5 -23.48 2.17 -15.31
CA PHE A 5 -22.75 1.52 -14.22
C PHE A 5 -22.13 0.19 -14.63
N GLU A 6 -22.81 -0.60 -15.47
CA GLU A 6 -22.20 -1.78 -16.09
C GLU A 6 -20.98 -1.39 -16.93
N VAL A 7 -21.04 -0.28 -17.69
CA VAL A 7 -19.95 0.11 -18.61
C VAL A 7 -18.69 0.59 -17.88
N TYR A 8 -18.79 1.25 -16.73
CA TYR A 8 -17.62 1.69 -15.94
C TYR A 8 -17.11 0.63 -14.96
N GLY A 9 -18.00 -0.18 -14.37
CA GLY A 9 -17.61 -1.38 -13.63
C GLY A 9 -16.90 -2.39 -14.53
N TYR A 10 -17.41 -2.61 -15.75
CA TYR A 10 -16.72 -3.41 -16.77
C TYR A 10 -15.44 -2.74 -17.26
N ARG A 11 -15.36 -1.41 -17.42
CA ARG A 11 -14.11 -0.77 -17.88
C ARG A 11 -12.98 -0.90 -16.85
N MET A 12 -13.28 -0.86 -15.56
CA MET A 12 -12.26 -1.08 -14.52
C MET A 12 -11.80 -2.55 -14.47
N SER A 13 -12.73 -3.52 -14.56
CA SER A 13 -12.38 -4.94 -14.64
C SER A 13 -11.72 -5.33 -15.96
N LEU A 14 -12.08 -4.70 -17.08
CA LEU A 14 -11.46 -4.89 -18.40
C LEU A 14 -10.11 -4.16 -18.49
N TRP A 15 -9.93 -2.99 -17.87
CA TRP A 15 -8.62 -2.30 -17.84
C TRP A 15 -7.61 -3.07 -17.00
N ALA A 16 -8.05 -3.58 -15.84
CA ALA A 16 -7.24 -4.48 -15.04
C ALA A 16 -7.01 -5.84 -15.73
N GLY A 17 -7.98 -6.35 -16.51
CA GLY A 17 -7.84 -7.58 -17.29
C GLY A 17 -6.95 -7.45 -18.53
N HIS A 18 -6.97 -6.31 -19.23
CA HIS A 18 -6.18 -6.04 -20.42
C HIS A 18 -4.70 -5.74 -20.11
N LEU A 19 -4.41 -5.29 -18.88
CA LEU A 19 -3.06 -5.10 -18.35
C LEU A 19 -2.53 -6.31 -17.56
N GLY A 20 -3.32 -7.40 -17.42
CA GLY A 20 -2.93 -8.58 -16.63
C GLY A 20 -2.78 -8.31 -15.12
N LEU A 21 -3.44 -7.26 -14.60
CA LEU A 21 -3.32 -6.79 -13.21
C LEU A 21 -4.45 -7.32 -12.30
N VAL A 22 -5.44 -8.05 -12.83
CA VAL A 22 -6.40 -8.80 -11.98
C VAL A 22 -5.76 -10.12 -11.61
N ASP A 23 -5.09 -10.12 -10.47
CA ASP A 23 -4.74 -11.34 -9.76
C ASP A 23 -6.00 -11.89 -9.08
N ASP A 24 -6.22 -13.22 -9.15
CA ASP A 24 -7.33 -13.96 -8.54
C ASP A 24 -7.55 -13.63 -7.04
N ARG A 25 -6.57 -12.98 -6.40
CA ARG A 25 -6.66 -12.39 -5.06
C ARG A 25 -7.74 -11.32 -4.86
N PHE A 26 -8.22 -10.63 -5.90
CA PHE A 26 -9.34 -9.67 -5.76
C PHE A 26 -10.71 -10.32 -5.51
N THR A 27 -10.81 -11.65 -5.66
CA THR A 27 -12.04 -12.43 -5.52
C THR A 27 -12.19 -13.17 -4.18
N GLN A 28 -11.29 -12.98 -3.21
CA GLN A 28 -11.41 -13.64 -1.91
C GLN A 28 -12.53 -13.02 -1.03
N PRO A 29 -13.21 -13.78 -0.16
CA PRO A 29 -14.31 -13.26 0.67
C PRO A 29 -13.93 -12.05 1.53
N GLU A 30 -12.63 -11.87 1.79
CA GLU A 30 -12.06 -10.82 2.64
C GLU A 30 -11.70 -9.55 1.84
N SER A 31 -11.46 -9.71 0.53
CA SER A 31 -11.42 -8.57 -0.40
C SER A 31 -12.81 -7.97 -0.58
N THR A 32 -13.89 -8.67 -0.24
CA THR A 32 -15.24 -8.10 -0.34
C THR A 32 -15.46 -6.95 0.64
N GLU A 33 -14.80 -6.90 1.79
CA GLU A 33 -14.92 -5.75 2.70
C GLU A 33 -14.18 -4.52 2.14
N CYS A 34 -12.94 -4.71 1.66
CA CYS A 34 -12.17 -3.66 0.99
C CYS A 34 -12.89 -3.17 -0.28
N VAL A 35 -13.40 -4.08 -1.13
CA VAL A 35 -14.16 -3.75 -2.34
C VAL A 35 -15.50 -3.10 -1.99
N ARG A 36 -16.22 -3.55 -0.96
CA ARG A 36 -17.44 -2.90 -0.46
C ARG A 36 -17.14 -1.50 0.07
N HIS A 37 -16.00 -1.30 0.73
CA HIS A 37 -15.61 -0.01 1.27
C HIS A 37 -15.12 0.95 0.17
N VAL A 38 -14.34 0.47 -0.81
CA VAL A 38 -14.00 1.22 -2.04
C VAL A 38 -15.29 1.57 -2.79
N ARG A 39 -16.28 0.67 -2.82
CA ARG A 39 -17.60 0.93 -3.38
C ARG A 39 -18.41 1.95 -2.57
N ALA A 40 -18.35 1.92 -1.23
CA ALA A 40 -19.03 2.90 -0.39
C ALA A 40 -18.38 4.30 -0.46
N LEU A 41 -17.04 4.36 -0.53
CA LEU A 41 -16.30 5.60 -0.72
C LEU A 41 -16.41 6.13 -2.13
N SER A 42 -16.50 5.24 -3.14
CA SER A 42 -16.92 5.68 -4.46
C SER A 42 -18.36 6.19 -4.38
N GLU A 43 -19.32 5.51 -3.78
CA GLU A 43 -20.69 6.04 -3.63
C GLU A 43 -20.75 7.41 -2.91
N ALA A 44 -19.89 7.66 -1.91
CA ALA A 44 -19.79 8.95 -1.22
C ALA A 44 -19.05 10.05 -2.03
N ASN A 45 -18.00 9.69 -2.79
CA ASN A 45 -17.10 10.61 -3.48
C ASN A 45 -16.94 10.33 -4.99
N TRP A 46 -17.92 9.67 -5.62
CA TRP A 46 -17.80 9.09 -6.98
C TRP A 46 -17.55 10.16 -8.02
N LYS A 47 -18.00 11.40 -7.78
CA LYS A 47 -17.71 12.52 -8.67
C LYS A 47 -16.22 12.77 -8.79
N GLN A 48 -15.49 12.78 -7.67
CA GLN A 48 -14.03 12.94 -7.66
C GLN A 48 -13.33 11.70 -8.22
N PHE A 49 -13.80 10.52 -7.83
CA PHE A 49 -13.26 9.23 -8.27
C PHE A 49 -13.42 9.01 -9.78
N ALA A 50 -14.51 9.50 -10.37
CA ALA A 50 -14.80 9.40 -11.79
C ALA A 50 -14.24 10.57 -12.61
N SER A 51 -13.92 11.71 -11.99
CA SER A 51 -13.37 12.88 -12.70
C SER A 51 -11.85 12.88 -12.82
N ASP A 52 -11.13 12.14 -11.95
CA ASP A 52 -9.67 12.10 -11.92
C ASP A 52 -9.14 10.65 -11.86
N GLU A 53 -8.65 10.16 -12.99
CA GLU A 53 -8.11 8.81 -13.13
C GLU A 53 -6.88 8.58 -12.24
N VAL A 54 -6.05 9.61 -12.01
CA VAL A 54 -4.86 9.51 -11.16
C VAL A 54 -5.28 9.36 -9.69
N TYR A 55 -6.25 10.15 -9.25
CA TYR A 55 -6.82 10.03 -7.91
C TYR A 55 -7.42 8.64 -7.67
N GLY A 56 -8.27 8.17 -8.59
CA GLY A 56 -8.89 6.85 -8.48
C GLY A 56 -7.86 5.72 -8.45
N TYR A 57 -6.83 5.80 -9.31
CA TYR A 57 -5.72 4.85 -9.34
C TYR A 57 -4.88 4.88 -8.06
N ARG A 58 -4.59 6.07 -7.50
CA ARG A 58 -3.90 6.18 -6.22
C ARG A 58 -4.70 5.51 -5.11
N MET A 59 -5.99 5.80 -5.01
CA MET A 59 -6.84 5.23 -3.95
C MET A 59 -6.96 3.71 -4.06
N SER A 60 -7.01 3.15 -5.27
CA SER A 60 -7.01 1.69 -5.46
C SER A 60 -5.69 1.03 -5.03
N LEU A 61 -4.54 1.66 -5.34
CA LEU A 61 -3.24 1.20 -4.86
C LEU A 61 -3.14 1.24 -3.33
N TRP A 62 -3.63 2.31 -2.70
CA TRP A 62 -3.65 2.41 -1.25
C TRP A 62 -4.52 1.32 -0.62
N ALA A 63 -5.70 1.07 -1.17
CA ALA A 63 -6.59 0.00 -0.71
C ALA A 63 -5.93 -1.38 -0.82
N GLY A 64 -5.26 -1.67 -1.93
CA GLY A 64 -4.56 -2.93 -2.14
C GLY A 64 -3.32 -3.11 -1.25
N HIS A 65 -2.56 -2.04 -1.00
CA HIS A 65 -1.35 -2.10 -0.19
C HIS A 65 -1.62 -2.03 1.31
N LEU A 66 -2.63 -1.31 1.76
CA LEU A 66 -2.94 -1.15 3.19
C LEU A 66 -4.04 -2.11 3.67
N GLY A 67 -4.77 -2.72 2.75
CA GLY A 67 -5.86 -3.65 3.08
C GLY A 67 -7.10 -2.97 3.65
N LEU A 68 -7.19 -1.65 3.54
CA LEU A 68 -8.29 -0.83 4.05
C LEU A 68 -8.43 0.44 3.22
N VAL A 69 -9.58 1.08 3.34
CA VAL A 69 -9.78 2.43 2.81
C VAL A 69 -10.13 3.37 3.94
N ASP A 70 -9.66 4.61 3.82
CA ASP A 70 -9.75 5.61 4.88
C ASP A 70 -9.76 7.01 4.29
N ASP A 71 -10.57 7.91 4.85
CA ASP A 71 -10.71 9.28 4.37
C ASP A 71 -9.40 10.07 4.46
N ARG A 72 -8.49 9.72 5.39
CA ARG A 72 -7.18 10.35 5.51
C ARG A 72 -6.34 10.19 4.23
N PHE A 73 -6.57 9.14 3.45
CA PHE A 73 -5.84 8.88 2.20
C PHE A 73 -6.22 9.83 1.05
N THR A 74 -7.32 10.56 1.21
CA THR A 74 -7.74 11.58 0.24
C THR A 74 -6.78 12.77 0.19
N GLN A 75 -6.10 13.06 1.31
CA GLN A 75 -5.10 14.12 1.48
C GLN A 75 -3.73 13.51 1.86
N PRO A 76 -3.01 12.88 0.91
CA PRO A 76 -1.77 12.14 1.19
C PRO A 76 -0.62 13.02 1.71
N GLU A 77 -0.66 14.32 1.44
CA GLU A 77 0.30 15.31 1.93
C GLU A 77 0.09 15.70 3.40
N SER A 78 -1.08 15.39 3.97
CA SER A 78 -1.38 15.72 5.36
C SER A 78 -0.50 14.93 6.33
N THR A 79 -0.06 15.60 7.40
CA THR A 79 0.74 14.93 8.45
C THR A 79 -0.05 13.79 9.12
N GLU A 80 -1.37 13.93 9.20
CA GLU A 80 -2.25 12.88 9.71
C GLU A 80 -2.20 11.62 8.85
N CYS A 81 -2.36 11.75 7.53
CA CYS A 81 -2.27 10.63 6.59
C CYS A 81 -0.90 9.94 6.68
N VAL A 82 0.18 10.71 6.60
CA VAL A 82 1.55 10.17 6.64
C VAL A 82 1.82 9.44 7.96
N ARG A 83 1.36 9.97 9.11
CA ARG A 83 1.49 9.29 10.41
C ARG A 83 0.65 8.01 10.46
N HIS A 84 -0.55 8.03 9.91
CA HIS A 84 -1.41 6.85 9.89
C HIS A 84 -0.80 5.72 9.05
N VAL A 85 -0.33 6.02 7.85
CA VAL A 85 0.37 5.06 6.97
C VAL A 85 1.62 4.51 7.62
N ARG A 86 2.42 5.37 8.26
CA ARG A 86 3.57 4.93 9.04
C ARG A 86 3.16 3.90 10.10
N ALA A 87 2.11 4.18 10.89
CA ALA A 87 1.65 3.26 11.92
C ALA A 87 1.19 1.91 11.34
N LEU A 88 0.42 1.92 10.25
CA LEU A 88 0.00 0.70 9.54
C LEU A 88 1.21 -0.09 9.02
N SER A 89 2.16 0.59 8.37
CA SER A 89 3.35 -0.05 7.82
C SER A 89 4.31 -0.60 8.88
N GLU A 90 4.35 0.01 10.07
CA GLU A 90 5.08 -0.51 11.24
C GLU A 90 4.39 -1.75 11.84
N ALA A 91 3.06 -1.77 11.89
CA ALA A 91 2.31 -2.95 12.32
C ALA A 91 2.49 -4.12 11.34
N ASN A 92 2.39 -3.86 10.04
CA ASN A 92 2.62 -4.86 9.00
C ASN A 92 4.05 -5.40 9.04
N TRP A 93 5.07 -4.53 9.25
CA TRP A 93 6.46 -4.99 9.43
C TRP A 93 6.60 -5.94 10.62
N LYS A 94 6.00 -5.60 11.77
CA LYS A 94 6.06 -6.46 12.98
C LYS A 94 5.44 -7.84 12.72
N GLN A 95 4.32 -7.90 11.99
CA GLN A 95 3.68 -9.15 11.62
C GLN A 95 4.55 -9.95 10.65
N PHE A 96 5.10 -9.29 9.62
CA PHE A 96 5.97 -9.92 8.62
C PHE A 96 7.27 -10.48 9.22
N ALA A 97 7.89 -9.76 10.15
CA ALA A 97 9.13 -10.13 10.80
C ALA A 97 8.93 -11.02 12.05
N SER A 98 7.69 -11.44 12.34
CA SER A 98 7.39 -12.37 13.44
C SER A 98 7.81 -13.79 13.08
N ASP A 99 8.15 -14.59 14.10
CA ASP A 99 8.38 -16.04 13.94
C ASP A 99 7.08 -16.77 13.56
N GLU A 100 5.91 -16.22 13.90
CA GLU A 100 4.62 -16.80 13.58
C GLU A 100 4.12 -16.35 12.20
N VAL A 101 3.94 -17.32 11.30
CA VAL A 101 3.38 -17.09 9.98
C VAL A 101 1.87 -16.92 10.09
N THR A 102 1.39 -15.70 9.87
CA THR A 102 -0.03 -15.35 9.89
C THR A 102 -0.44 -14.63 8.61
N LYS A 103 -1.72 -14.72 8.23
CA LYS A 103 -2.24 -14.02 7.06
C LYS A 103 -2.19 -12.51 7.30
N MET A 104 -1.45 -11.79 6.46
CA MET A 104 -1.39 -10.33 6.49
C MET A 104 -2.60 -9.74 5.75
N ARG A 105 -3.12 -8.63 6.28
CA ARG A 105 -4.21 -7.86 5.64
C ARG A 105 -3.68 -6.75 4.75
N GLY A 106 -2.62 -6.06 5.18
CA GLY A 106 -1.91 -5.05 4.41
C GLY A 106 -0.50 -5.53 4.05
N HIS A 107 0.01 -5.07 2.93
CA HIS A 107 1.32 -5.44 2.37
C HIS A 107 2.32 -4.28 2.34
N LEU A 108 1.88 -3.04 2.59
CA LEU A 108 2.79 -1.92 2.77
C LEU A 108 3.52 -2.08 4.10
N MET A 109 4.84 -2.13 4.06
CA MET A 109 5.69 -2.27 5.24
C MET A 109 6.65 -1.10 5.33
N LYS A 110 6.98 -0.74 6.57
CA LYS A 110 8.09 0.16 6.82
C LYS A 110 9.36 -0.51 6.31
N TYR A 111 10.09 0.17 5.42
CA TYR A 111 11.42 -0.30 5.05
C TYR A 111 12.28 -0.35 6.32
N PRO A 112 13.00 -1.46 6.61
CA PRO A 112 13.57 -1.76 7.93
C PRO A 112 14.86 -0.99 8.24
N VAL A 113 14.81 0.33 8.05
CA VAL A 113 15.86 1.28 8.36
C VAL A 113 15.37 2.33 9.36
N ALA A 114 16.30 2.84 10.15
CA ALA A 114 16.15 3.99 10.99
C ALA A 114 17.04 5.12 10.47
N VAL A 115 16.50 6.34 10.48
CA VAL A 115 17.24 7.55 10.14
C VAL A 115 17.36 8.38 11.40
N ASP A 116 18.57 8.71 11.81
CA ASP A 116 18.80 9.57 12.99
C ASP A 116 18.61 11.06 12.67
N GLN A 117 18.70 11.91 13.69
CA GLN A 117 18.53 13.37 13.56
C GLN A 117 19.57 14.01 12.61
N ARG A 118 20.67 13.32 12.30
CA ARG A 118 21.72 13.79 11.38
C ARG A 118 21.54 13.22 9.97
N GLY A 119 20.48 12.47 9.71
CA GLY A 119 20.23 11.82 8.42
C GLY A 119 21.03 10.53 8.21
N LYS A 120 21.71 9.99 9.22
CA LYS A 120 22.45 8.73 9.07
C LYS A 120 21.47 7.57 9.08
N VAL A 121 21.52 6.77 8.01
CA VAL A 121 20.74 5.54 7.85
C VAL A 121 21.42 4.39 8.58
N LYS A 122 20.66 3.65 9.37
CA LYS A 122 21.06 2.43 10.08
C LYS A 122 19.97 1.40 9.97
N SER A 123 20.27 0.13 10.19
CA SER A 123 19.24 -0.90 10.32
C SER A 123 18.28 -0.55 11.45
N LEU A 124 17.01 -0.92 11.29
CA LEU A 124 16.03 -0.82 12.38
C LEU A 124 16.53 -1.69 13.57
N PRO A 125 16.44 -1.23 14.83
CA PRO A 125 16.91 -2.00 15.98
C PRO A 125 16.31 -3.40 16.01
N GLY A 126 17.16 -4.42 16.17
CA GLY A 126 16.75 -5.84 16.14
C GLY A 126 16.63 -6.46 14.74
N HIS A 127 16.75 -5.67 13.67
CA HIS A 127 16.57 -6.14 12.29
C HIS A 127 17.80 -5.78 11.45
N VAL A 128 18.93 -6.44 11.70
CA VAL A 128 20.17 -6.21 10.94
C VAL A 128 20.06 -6.77 9.52
N ASN A 129 19.41 -7.93 9.39
CA ASN A 129 19.30 -8.69 8.15
C ASN A 129 17.85 -8.79 7.65
N PHE A 130 17.67 -9.02 6.36
CA PHE A 130 16.36 -9.36 5.81
C PHE A 130 15.88 -10.71 6.34
N PRO A 131 14.64 -10.81 6.85
CA PRO A 131 14.04 -12.08 7.24
C PRO A 131 14.09 -13.09 6.08
N GLY A 132 14.51 -14.33 6.36
CA GLY A 132 14.56 -15.43 5.39
C GLY A 132 15.76 -15.44 4.42
N VAL A 133 16.46 -14.32 4.23
CA VAL A 133 17.63 -14.25 3.33
C VAL A 133 18.95 -14.20 4.11
N GLY A 134 18.99 -13.41 5.19
CA GLY A 134 20.20 -13.26 6.01
C GLY A 134 21.17 -12.16 5.55
N ASP A 135 20.93 -11.53 4.41
CA ASP A 135 21.71 -10.39 3.93
C ASP A 135 21.43 -9.11 4.75
N GLN A 136 22.46 -8.28 4.94
CA GLN A 136 22.33 -7.02 5.68
C GLN A 136 21.44 -6.02 4.95
N ILE A 137 20.50 -5.42 5.68
CA ILE A 137 19.53 -4.44 5.14
C ILE A 137 20.19 -3.19 4.57
N ILE A 138 21.32 -2.77 5.15
CA ILE A 138 22.06 -1.57 4.72
C ILE A 138 22.94 -1.87 3.50
N GLY A 139 23.06 -3.13 3.11
CA GLY A 139 23.96 -3.58 2.07
C GLY A 139 25.43 -3.49 2.51
N PRO A 140 26.36 -3.95 1.66
CA PRO A 140 27.78 -3.76 1.90
C PRO A 140 28.11 -2.27 1.86
N PHE A 141 29.02 -1.83 2.74
CA PHE A 141 29.57 -0.49 2.68
C PHE A 141 30.45 -0.37 1.44
N LEU A 142 29.85 -0.05 0.30
CA LEU A 142 30.57 0.51 -0.83
C LEU A 142 30.64 2.01 -0.55
N ALA A 143 31.83 2.49 -0.23
CA ALA A 143 32.08 3.93 -0.10
C ALA A 143 31.52 4.61 -1.35
N ILE A 144 30.43 5.35 -1.20
CA ILE A 144 29.87 6.15 -2.29
C ILE A 144 30.96 7.16 -2.63
N GLN A 145 31.71 6.92 -3.71
CA GLN A 145 32.49 7.96 -4.33
C GLN A 145 31.48 9.00 -4.79
N LYS A 146 31.52 10.18 -4.16
CA LYS A 146 30.83 11.34 -4.70
C LYS A 146 31.39 11.58 -6.09
N VAL A 147 30.58 11.32 -7.11
CA VAL A 147 30.83 11.84 -8.45
C VAL A 147 30.65 13.35 -8.32
N ASN A 148 31.77 14.06 -8.32
CA ASN A 148 31.82 15.52 -8.42
C ASN A 148 31.34 15.97 -9.80
#